data_AF-A0A973FQ11-F1
#
_entry.id   AF-A0A973FQ11-F1
#
_cell.length_a   1.000
_cell.length_b   1.000
_cell.length_c   1.000
_cell.angle_alpha   90.00
_cell.angle_beta   90.00
_cell.angle_gamma   90.00
#
_symmetry.space_group_name_H-M   'P 1'
#
loop_
_entity.id
_entity.type
_entity.pdbx_description
1 polymer ?
#
loop_
_entity_poly.entity_id
_entity_poly.type
_entity_poly.pdbx_seq_one_letter_code
_entity_poly.pdbx_strand_id
1 'polypeptide(L)'
;MDKNEYRFVLTGLGNIGRTFLEMLASRGDLLRTRYGFDLRCIGVADSSGVAYTADGMDITEVADLKRRGGRVADLPNYRPGLSAVELVANTEAEVLLEATPTNLRDAQPGLDIVRAALRNGTHAVLASKGPLV
;
A
#
# COMPACT_ATOMS: atom_id res chain seq x y z
N MET A 1 -7.16 24.95 -1.51
CA MET A 1 -6.37 24.39 -0.41
C MET A 1 -5.39 23.45 -1.05
N ASP A 2 -4.13 23.86 -1.15
CA ASP A 2 -3.08 23.10 -1.85
C ASP A 2 -2.80 21.82 -1.06
N LYS A 3 -3.46 20.74 -1.45
CA LYS A 3 -3.23 19.43 -0.85
C LYS A 3 -2.02 18.81 -1.57
N ASN A 4 -0.83 19.17 -1.13
CA ASN A 4 0.42 18.58 -1.63
C ASN A 4 0.80 17.29 -0.88
N GLU A 5 -0.18 16.55 -0.38
CA GLU A 5 0.00 15.24 0.24
C GLU A 5 -1.01 14.26 -0.39
N TYR A 6 -0.50 13.16 -0.95
CA TYR A 6 -1.32 12.08 -1.48
C TYR A 6 -1.31 10.89 -0.54
N ARG A 7 -2.50 10.43 -0.16
CA ARG A 7 -2.66 9.25 0.69
C ARG A 7 -2.61 7.99 -0.16
N PHE A 8 -1.84 7.01 0.28
CA PHE A 8 -1.73 5.74 -0.42
C PHE A 8 -1.96 4.51 0.46
N VAL A 9 -2.43 3.45 -0.18
CA VAL A 9 -2.47 2.09 0.34
C VAL A 9 -1.47 1.24 -0.44
N LEU A 10 -0.73 0.38 0.26
CA LEU A 10 0.22 -0.56 -0.35
C LEU A 10 -0.20 -2.01 -0.09
N THR A 11 -0.52 -2.76 -1.15
CA THR A 11 -0.84 -4.19 -1.05
C THR A 11 0.35 -5.03 -1.51
N GLY A 12 0.84 -5.91 -0.63
CA GLY A 12 2.01 -6.73 -0.88
C GLY A 12 3.29 -6.14 -0.28
N LEU A 13 3.69 -6.68 0.87
CA LEU A 13 4.92 -6.31 1.58
C LEU A 13 6.01 -7.38 1.46
N GLY A 14 6.16 -7.95 0.26
CA GLY A 14 7.33 -8.72 -0.12
C GLY A 14 8.54 -7.80 -0.37
N ASN A 15 9.51 -8.27 -1.15
CA ASN A 15 10.71 -7.48 -1.47
C ASN A 15 10.38 -6.11 -2.10
N ILE A 16 9.44 -6.06 -3.04
CA ILE A 16 9.08 -4.81 -3.74
C ILE A 16 8.46 -3.79 -2.79
N GLY A 17 7.37 -4.17 -2.10
CA GLY A 17 6.68 -3.27 -1.18
C GLY A 17 7.56 -2.79 -0.02
N ARG A 18 8.33 -3.70 0.60
CA ARG A 18 9.29 -3.32 1.65
C ARG A 18 10.32 -2.32 1.13
N THR A 19 10.96 -2.61 0.00
CA THR A 19 12.01 -1.73 -0.53
C THR A 19 11.46 -0.39 -1.00
N PHE A 20 10.22 -0.33 -1.50
CA PHE A 20 9.54 0.93 -1.75
C PHE A 20 9.42 1.77 -0.46
N LEU A 21 8.96 1.17 0.65
CA LEU A 21 8.87 1.89 1.93
C LEU A 21 10.25 2.34 2.44
N GLU A 22 11.29 1.52 2.31
CA GLU A 22 12.68 1.89 2.67
C GLU A 22 13.19 3.07 1.83
N MET A 23 12.90 3.08 0.53
CA MET A 23 13.26 4.19 -0.36
C MET A 23 12.47 5.45 -0.03
N LEU A 24 11.17 5.33 0.24
CA LEU A 24 10.34 6.46 0.59
C LEU A 24 10.74 7.06 1.94
N ALA A 25 11.09 6.24 2.93
CA ALA A 25 11.59 6.71 4.23
C ALA A 25 12.93 7.45 4.09
N SER A 26 13.84 6.95 3.26
CA SER A 26 15.18 7.54 3.10
C SER A 26 15.24 8.73 2.14
N ARG A 27 14.28 8.84 1.20
CA ARG A 27 14.35 9.80 0.08
C ARG A 27 13.03 10.55 -0.16
N GLY A 28 12.04 10.42 0.72
CA GLY A 28 10.73 11.06 0.56
C GLY A 28 10.79 12.58 0.41
N ASP A 29 11.74 13.23 1.10
CA ASP A 29 12.00 14.66 0.96
C ASP A 29 12.32 15.11 -0.47
N LEU A 30 12.82 14.20 -1.32
CA LEU A 30 13.04 14.50 -2.73
C LEU A 30 11.74 14.73 -3.49
N LEU A 31 10.63 14.09 -3.08
CA LEU A 31 9.32 14.31 -3.69
C LEU A 31 8.84 15.74 -3.42
N ARG A 32 8.95 16.17 -2.17
CA ARG A 32 8.59 17.53 -1.75
C ARG A 32 9.46 18.59 -2.41
N THR A 33 10.78 18.41 -2.39
CA THR A 33 11.73 19.41 -2.91
C THR A 33 11.72 19.52 -4.42
N ARG A 34 11.54 18.41 -5.16
CA ARG A 34 11.62 18.39 -6.63
C ARG A 34 10.27 18.53 -7.32
N TYR A 35 9.22 17.96 -6.73
CA TYR A 35 7.90 17.86 -7.35
C TYR A 35 6.80 18.53 -6.53
N GLY A 36 7.12 19.03 -5.34
CA GLY A 36 6.20 19.78 -4.51
C GLY A 36 5.21 18.93 -3.73
N PHE A 37 5.30 17.60 -3.67
CA PHE A 37 4.32 16.77 -2.96
C PHE A 37 4.93 15.72 -2.04
N ASP A 38 4.13 15.24 -1.09
CA ASP A 38 4.44 14.16 -0.16
C ASP A 38 3.50 12.95 -0.35
N LEU A 39 3.95 11.79 0.13
CA LEU A 39 3.15 10.56 0.17
C LEU A 39 2.94 10.11 1.61
N ARG A 40 1.67 9.86 1.96
CA ARG A 40 1.30 9.36 3.29
C ARG A 40 0.70 7.97 3.20
N CYS A 41 1.36 7.00 3.81
CA CYS A 41 0.85 5.64 3.87
C CYS A 41 -0.28 5.57 4.90
N ILE A 42 -1.50 5.23 4.50
CA ILE A 42 -2.64 5.08 5.43
C ILE A 42 -3.02 3.61 5.66
N GLY A 43 -2.56 2.70 4.81
CA GLY A 43 -2.82 1.29 4.98
C GLY A 43 -1.85 0.39 4.22
N VAL A 44 -1.61 -0.79 4.79
CA VAL A 44 -0.78 -1.83 4.19
C VAL A 44 -1.43 -3.20 4.31
N ALA A 45 -1.14 -4.09 3.37
CA ALA A 45 -1.61 -5.47 3.41
C ALA A 45 -0.50 -6.48 3.03
N ASP A 46 -0.50 -7.62 3.71
CA ASP A 46 0.24 -8.82 3.30
C ASP A 46 -0.64 -10.08 3.50
N SER A 47 -0.07 -11.28 3.34
CA SER A 47 -0.82 -12.53 3.49
C SER A 47 -1.37 -12.78 4.90
N SER A 48 -0.90 -12.04 5.91
CA SER A 48 -1.42 -12.11 7.28
C SER A 48 -2.63 -11.21 7.53
N GLY A 49 -2.93 -10.28 6.63
CA GLY A 49 -4.07 -9.37 6.73
C GLY A 49 -3.71 -7.91 6.46
N VAL A 50 -4.44 -7.00 7.11
CA VAL A 50 -4.45 -5.56 6.83
C VAL A 50 -4.16 -4.75 8.08
N ALA A 51 -3.35 -3.70 7.96
CA ALA A 51 -3.23 -2.64 8.95
C ALA A 51 -3.64 -1.30 8.34
N TYR A 52 -4.41 -0.49 9.07
CA TYR A 52 -5.00 0.76 8.58
C TYR A 52 -5.16 1.81 9.67
N THR A 53 -4.75 3.04 9.36
CA THR A 53 -5.05 4.24 10.16
C THR A 53 -5.19 5.46 9.25
N ALA A 54 -6.21 6.28 9.49
CA ALA A 54 -6.40 7.54 8.77
C ALA A 54 -5.29 8.57 9.09
N ASP A 55 -4.64 8.43 10.25
CA ASP A 55 -3.58 9.33 10.71
C ASP A 55 -2.22 9.05 10.04
N GLY A 56 -2.15 8.07 9.14
CA GLY A 56 -0.90 7.66 8.52
C GLY A 56 -0.05 6.74 9.40
N MET A 57 0.78 5.95 8.74
CA MET A 57 1.64 4.93 9.34
C MET A 57 3.10 5.39 9.30
N ASP A 58 3.89 5.01 10.31
CA ASP A 58 5.34 5.09 10.23
C ASP A 58 5.85 4.02 9.26
N ILE A 59 6.18 4.45 8.04
CA ILE A 59 6.67 3.56 6.99
C ILE A 59 8.02 2.92 7.33
N THR A 60 8.83 3.56 8.20
CA THR A 60 10.10 3.00 8.68
C THR A 60 9.84 1.82 9.58
N GLU A 61 8.91 1.95 10.54
CA GLU A 61 8.51 0.87 11.43
C GLU A 61 7.95 -0.33 10.64
N VAL A 62 7.09 -0.06 9.65
CA VAL A 62 6.54 -1.10 8.77
C VAL A 62 7.64 -1.81 7.98
N ALA A 63 8.57 -1.07 7.38
CA ALA A 63 9.69 -1.65 6.64
C ALA A 63 10.60 -2.50 7.54
N ASP A 64 10.93 -2.01 8.74
CA ASP A 64 11.78 -2.68 9.72
C ASP A 64 11.13 -3.97 10.24
N LEU A 65 9.81 -3.93 10.53
CA LEU A 65 9.01 -5.10 10.87
C LEU A 65 9.13 -6.18 9.79
N LYS A 66 8.97 -5.82 8.52
CA LYS A 66 9.08 -6.78 7.42
C LYS A 66 10.52 -7.26 7.23
N ARG A 67 11.53 -6.43 7.48
CA ARG A 67 12.94 -6.81 7.42
C ARG A 67 13.29 -7.88 8.45
N ARG A 68 12.74 -7.80 9.66
CA ARG A 68 12.93 -8.81 10.72
C ARG A 68 12.02 -10.04 10.62
N GLY A 69 11.29 -10.21 9.51
CA GLY A 69 10.41 -11.36 9.28
C GLY A 69 9.03 -11.26 9.94
N GLY A 70 8.67 -10.09 10.46
CA GLY A 70 7.33 -9.84 11.01
C GLY A 70 6.25 -9.74 9.94
N ARG A 71 5.00 -9.68 10.39
CA ARG A 71 3.79 -9.70 9.55
C ARG A 71 2.94 -8.47 9.80
N VAL A 72 2.10 -8.08 8.84
CA VAL A 72 1.15 -6.96 9.02
C VAL A 72 0.25 -7.16 10.23
N ALA A 73 -0.13 -8.41 10.53
CA ALA A 73 -0.92 -8.75 11.71
C ALA A 73 -0.25 -8.42 13.06
N ASP A 74 1.06 -8.14 13.06
CA ASP A 74 1.82 -7.79 14.27
C ASP A 74 1.89 -6.25 14.48
N LEU A 75 1.30 -5.44 13.60
CA LEU A 75 1.24 -3.97 13.71
C LEU A 75 0.13 -3.51 14.67
N PRO A 76 0.31 -2.38 15.38
CA PRO A 76 -0.67 -1.85 16.33
C PRO A 76 -2.01 -1.47 15.69
N ASN A 77 -2.00 -1.13 14.40
CA ASN A 77 -3.18 -0.74 13.62
C ASN A 77 -3.74 -1.89 12.76
N TYR A 78 -3.43 -3.14 13.12
CA TYR A 78 -4.03 -4.33 12.50
C TYR A 78 -5.56 -4.32 12.60
N ARG A 79 -6.23 -4.78 11.53
CA ARG A 79 -7.69 -4.87 11.40
C ARG A 79 -8.08 -6.33 11.12
N PRO A 80 -8.33 -7.14 12.16
CA PRO A 80 -8.72 -8.54 12.00
C PRO A 80 -9.94 -8.70 11.11
N GLY A 81 -9.89 -9.64 10.16
CA GLY A 81 -10.99 -9.95 9.25
C GLY A 81 -11.18 -8.98 8.08
N LEU A 82 -10.49 -7.84 8.07
CA LEU A 82 -10.54 -6.90 6.95
C LEU A 82 -9.65 -7.39 5.80
N SER A 83 -10.22 -7.54 4.61
CA SER A 83 -9.49 -7.91 3.41
C SER A 83 -8.81 -6.70 2.74
N ALA A 84 -7.82 -6.95 1.89
CA ALA A 84 -7.19 -5.89 1.10
C ALA A 84 -8.16 -5.21 0.11
N VAL A 85 -9.16 -5.96 -0.36
CA VAL A 85 -10.23 -5.43 -1.23
C VAL A 85 -11.09 -4.44 -0.44
N GLU A 86 -11.52 -4.80 0.77
CA GLU A 86 -12.29 -3.92 1.65
C GLU A 86 -11.48 -2.72 2.12
N LEU A 87 -10.17 -2.88 2.36
CA LEU A 87 -9.27 -1.77 2.69
C LEU A 87 -9.32 -0.70 1.59
N VAL A 88 -9.13 -1.09 0.34
CA VAL A 88 -9.06 -0.14 -0.76
C VAL A 88 -10.44 0.47 -1.07
N ALA A 89 -11.51 -0.31 -0.90
CA ALA A 89 -12.88 0.14 -1.14
C ALA A 89 -13.40 1.12 -0.08
N ASN A 90 -12.87 1.09 1.15
CA ASN A 90 -13.42 1.83 2.29
C ASN A 90 -12.44 2.85 2.90
N THR A 91 -11.41 3.26 2.15
CA THR A 91 -10.45 4.27 2.62
C THR A 91 -10.44 5.47 1.70
N GLU A 92 -9.93 6.59 2.22
CA GLU A 92 -9.74 7.82 1.46
C GLU A 92 -8.40 7.83 0.70
N ALA A 93 -7.90 6.66 0.32
CA ALA A 93 -6.67 6.52 -0.45
C ALA A 93 -6.86 7.12 -1.85
N GLU A 94 -5.92 7.98 -2.24
CA GLU A 94 -5.87 8.58 -3.56
C GLU A 94 -5.07 7.70 -4.54
N VAL A 95 -4.14 6.90 -4.00
CA VAL A 95 -3.33 5.96 -4.78
C VAL A 95 -3.27 4.58 -4.13
N LEU A 96 -3.52 3.53 -4.92
CA LEU A 96 -3.17 2.15 -4.63
C LEU A 96 -1.80 1.85 -5.25
N LEU A 97 -0.88 1.34 -4.44
CA LEU A 97 0.35 0.71 -4.88
C LEU A 97 0.18 -0.81 -4.76
N GLU A 98 0.08 -1.49 -5.89
CA GLU A 98 -0.22 -2.92 -5.96
C GLU A 98 1.07 -3.71 -6.24
N ALA A 99 1.51 -4.48 -5.25
CA ALA A 99 2.75 -5.26 -5.26
C ALA A 99 2.55 -6.68 -4.68
N THR A 100 1.33 -7.23 -4.76
CA THR A 100 1.09 -8.63 -4.38
C THR A 100 1.81 -9.58 -5.33
N PRO A 101 2.12 -10.83 -4.91
CA PRO A 101 2.74 -11.81 -5.80
C PRO A 101 1.94 -12.00 -7.08
N THR A 102 2.62 -11.95 -8.23
CA THR A 102 1.97 -12.11 -9.53
C THR A 102 1.39 -13.50 -9.68
N ASN A 103 0.08 -13.55 -9.94
CA ASN A 103 -0.65 -14.76 -10.27
C ASN A 103 -1.10 -14.70 -11.72
N LEU A 104 -0.51 -15.52 -12.60
CA LEU A 104 -0.84 -15.54 -14.04
C LEU A 104 -1.98 -16.52 -14.37
N ARG A 105 -2.54 -17.22 -13.37
CA ARG A 105 -3.62 -18.19 -13.59
C ARG A 105 -4.98 -17.50 -13.63
N ASP A 106 -5.26 -16.68 -12.62
CA ASP A 106 -6.55 -15.99 -12.46
C ASP A 106 -6.39 -14.54 -11.97
N ALA A 107 -5.16 -14.03 -11.90
CA ALA A 107 -4.81 -12.68 -11.46
C ALA A 107 -5.19 -12.34 -10.00
N GLN A 108 -5.67 -13.31 -9.20
CA GLN A 108 -6.10 -13.06 -7.83
C GLN A 108 -4.94 -13.10 -6.82
N PRO A 109 -5.00 -12.30 -5.73
CA PRO A 109 -6.05 -11.34 -5.40
C PRO A 109 -5.89 -9.96 -6.08
N GLY A 110 -4.77 -9.72 -6.78
CA GLY A 110 -4.40 -8.41 -7.32
C GLY A 110 -5.48 -7.80 -8.22
N LEU A 111 -6.16 -8.60 -9.04
CA LEU A 111 -7.21 -8.12 -9.93
C LEU A 111 -8.40 -7.52 -9.16
N ASP A 112 -8.87 -8.17 -8.10
CA ASP A 112 -10.00 -7.68 -7.32
C ASP A 112 -9.63 -6.44 -6.50
N ILE A 113 -8.38 -6.38 -6.00
CA ILE A 113 -7.85 -5.20 -5.31
C ILE A 113 -7.82 -4.00 -6.27
N VAL A 114 -7.27 -4.16 -7.48
CA VAL A 114 -7.20 -3.08 -8.49
C VAL A 114 -8.60 -2.64 -8.92
N ARG A 115 -9.51 -3.59 -9.15
CA ARG A 115 -10.92 -3.27 -9.49
C ARG A 115 -11.60 -2.48 -8.38
N ALA A 116 -11.37 -2.83 -7.12
CA ALA A 116 -11.91 -2.10 -5.98
C ALA A 116 -11.36 -0.66 -5.92
N ALA A 117 -10.05 -0.48 -6.14
CA ALA A 117 -9.43 0.85 -6.22
C ALA A 117 -10.08 1.72 -7.29
N LEU A 118 -10.15 1.21 -8.52
CA LEU A 118 -10.68 1.97 -9.65
C LEU A 118 -12.17 2.31 -9.45
N ARG A 119 -12.96 1.40 -8.88
CA ARG A 119 -14.36 1.64 -8.53
C ARG A 119 -14.52 2.72 -7.45
N ASN A 120 -13.55 2.84 -6.54
CA ASN A 120 -13.53 3.87 -5.49
C ASN A 120 -12.90 5.20 -5.96
N GLY A 121 -12.53 5.32 -7.25
CA GLY A 121 -11.87 6.52 -7.78
C GLY A 121 -10.38 6.65 -7.40
N THR A 122 -9.79 5.62 -6.81
CA THR A 122 -8.37 5.56 -6.43
C THR A 122 -7.52 5.22 -7.66
N HIS A 123 -6.43 5.96 -7.90
CA HIS A 123 -5.47 5.64 -8.95
C HIS A 123 -4.71 4.35 -8.61
N ALA A 124 -4.41 3.50 -9.59
CA ALA A 124 -3.68 2.25 -9.35
C ALA A 124 -2.30 2.27 -10.04
N VAL A 125 -1.25 1.96 -9.27
CA VAL A 125 0.12 1.76 -9.76
C VAL A 125 0.50 0.30 -9.49
N LEU A 126 0.84 -0.44 -10.54
CA LEU A 126 1.01 -1.90 -10.45
C LEU A 126 2.48 -2.28 -10.65
N ALA A 127 3.02 -3.05 -9.70
CA ALA A 127 4.22 -3.84 -9.90
C ALA A 127 3.90 -5.26 -10.40
N SER A 128 2.72 -5.80 -10.04
CA SER A 128 2.24 -7.09 -10.54
C SER A 128 1.66 -6.96 -11.94
N LYS A 129 2.03 -7.87 -12.84
CA LYS A 129 1.46 -7.92 -14.21
C LYS A 129 0.12 -8.65 -14.27
N GLY A 130 -0.19 -9.45 -13.25
CA GLY A 130 -1.37 -10.34 -13.22
C GLY A 130 -2.67 -9.62 -13.59
N PRO A 131 -2.99 -8.46 -12.98
CA PRO A 131 -4.23 -7.73 -13.29
C PRO A 131 -4.35 -7.18 -14.72
N LEU A 132 -3.28 -7.23 -15.53
CA LEU A 132 -3.23 -6.67 -16.88
C LEU A 132 -3.27 -7.72 -18.00
N VAL A 133 -3.19 -9.02 -17.67
CA VAL A 133 -3.02 -10.12 -18.63
C VAL A 133 -4.14 -11.14 -18.58
#